data_AF-A0A7S2ZJY0-F1
#
_entry.id   AF-A0A7S2ZJY0-F1
#
_cell.length_a   1.000
_cell.length_b   1.000
_cell.length_c   1.000
_cell.angle_alpha   90.00
_cell.angle_beta   90.00
_cell.angle_gamma   90.00
#
_symmetry.space_group_name_H-M   'P 1'
#
loop_
_entity.id
_entity.type
_entity.pdbx_description
1 polymer ?
#
loop_
_entity_poly.entity_id
_entity_poly.type
_entity_poly.pdbx_seq_one_letter_code
_entity_poly.pdbx_strand_id
1 'polypeptide(L)'
;MSGAFVLQPVQSSRKLDTCRCKCSTGSEVVDESDIVVIGSGVGGLGAAALFARDGYDVTVLESHVHPGGAAHAFSRGQYVFDSGPSLYTGMSLRPSSNPLAHLLDSIGEDVEWIRYSDWGVNIPEGSFRKSVGAVDIQHMLETQTKSTEQGKQALDQWKRLWKRIESLSKASRAVPTAAVRTDLLAAVTVSR
;
A
#
# COMPACT_ATOMS: atom_id res chain seq x y z
N MET A 1 3.61 14.17 25.34
CA MET A 1 3.80 15.46 24.67
C MET A 1 3.36 15.27 23.24
N SER A 2 2.23 15.87 22.86
CA SER A 2 1.70 15.84 21.49
C SER A 2 2.50 16.87 20.69
N GLY A 3 3.33 16.42 19.75
CA GLY A 3 4.08 17.28 18.86
C GLY A 3 3.46 17.20 17.48
N ALA A 4 2.97 18.32 16.96
CA ALA A 4 2.56 18.39 15.56
C ALA A 4 3.81 18.39 14.68
N PHE A 5 3.87 17.50 13.69
CA PHE A 5 4.93 17.50 12.69
C PHE A 5 4.43 18.22 11.46
N VAL A 6 5.23 19.16 10.96
CA VAL A 6 5.05 19.75 9.64
C VAL A 6 5.99 19.02 8.68
N LEU A 7 5.44 18.42 7.62
CA LEU A 7 6.23 17.89 6.51
C LEU A 7 6.09 18.84 5.32
N GLN A 8 7.17 19.55 4.99
CA GLN A 8 7.20 20.44 3.82
C GLN A 8 7.99 19.82 2.67
N PRO A 9 7.49 19.85 1.43
CA PRO A 9 8.28 19.52 0.26
C PRO A 9 9.34 20.60 0.02
N VAL A 10 10.61 20.20 -0.08
CA VAL A 10 11.71 21.09 -0.47
C VAL A 10 11.64 21.27 -1.99
N GLN A 11 11.30 22.48 -2.43
CA GLN A 11 11.47 22.87 -3.83
C GLN A 11 12.96 22.89 -4.18
N SER A 12 13.41 21.87 -4.92
CA SER A 12 14.69 21.92 -5.64
C SER A 12 14.51 22.81 -6.86
N SER A 13 15.34 23.85 -6.99
CA SER A 13 15.39 24.74 -8.16
C SER A 13 15.95 24.06 -9.43
N ARG A 14 16.00 22.72 -9.46
CA ARG A 14 16.44 21.93 -10.61
C ARG A 14 15.50 20.74 -10.81
N LYS A 15 15.09 20.57 -12.07
CA LYS A 15 14.27 19.49 -12.63
C LYS A 15 14.37 18.17 -11.85
N LEU A 16 13.23 17.65 -11.39
CA LEU A 16 12.96 16.24 -11.06
C LEU A 16 13.80 15.58 -9.94
N ASP A 17 14.44 16.35 -9.05
CA ASP A 17 15.18 15.76 -7.93
C ASP A 17 14.30 15.69 -6.67
N THR A 18 13.64 14.54 -6.44
CA THR A 18 13.03 14.01 -5.18
C THR A 18 12.30 15.00 -4.26
N CYS A 19 11.01 14.75 -3.94
CA CYS A 19 10.30 15.46 -2.88
C CYS A 19 10.98 15.22 -1.51
N ARG A 20 11.92 16.07 -1.10
CA ARG A 20 12.50 15.98 0.25
C ARG A 20 11.55 16.62 1.25
N CYS A 21 11.10 15.87 2.24
CA CYS A 21 10.35 16.42 3.36
C CYS A 21 11.30 17.06 4.37
N LYS A 22 11.09 18.34 4.73
CA LYS A 22 11.64 18.90 5.98
C LYS A 22 10.69 18.54 7.11
N CYS A 23 11.22 17.94 8.16
CA CYS A 23 10.50 17.61 9.39
C CYS A 23 10.94 18.62 10.46
N SER A 24 10.03 19.50 10.90
CA SER A 24 10.26 20.38 12.04
C SER A 24 9.46 19.88 13.25
N THR A 25 10.10 19.89 14.42
CA THR A 25 9.51 19.46 15.72
C THR A 25 9.14 20.66 16.60
N GLY A 26 9.00 21.85 16.01
CA GLY A 26 8.71 23.10 16.70
C GLY A 26 7.50 23.81 16.12
N SER A 27 6.92 24.72 16.90
CA SER A 27 5.79 25.59 16.59
C SER A 27 6.06 26.65 15.51
N GLU A 28 6.97 26.39 14.55
CA GLU A 28 7.01 27.14 13.30
C GLU A 28 5.80 26.71 12.47
N VAL A 29 4.66 27.30 12.83
CA VAL A 29 3.45 27.25 12.03
C VAL A 29 3.75 28.02 10.76
N VAL A 30 3.70 27.34 9.62
CA VAL A 30 3.76 27.99 8.31
C VAL A 30 2.57 28.94 8.24
N ASP A 31 2.83 30.24 8.09
CA ASP A 31 1.78 31.28 8.18
C ASP A 31 0.73 31.11 7.07
N GLU A 32 1.16 30.59 5.92
CA GLU A 32 0.31 30.25 4.77
C GLU A 32 0.78 28.95 4.10
N SER A 33 -0.16 28.15 3.59
CA SER A 33 0.12 27.00 2.72
C SER A 33 -1.02 26.87 1.72
N ASP A 34 -0.72 26.50 0.47
CA ASP A 34 -1.75 26.27 -0.54
C ASP A 34 -2.68 25.13 -0.13
N ILE A 35 -2.10 24.09 0.50
CA ILE A 35 -2.81 22.86 0.89
C ILE A 35 -2.39 22.43 2.29
N VAL A 36 -3.38 22.14 3.14
CA VAL A 36 -3.18 21.54 4.45
C VAL A 36 -3.75 20.12 4.47
N VAL A 37 -2.91 19.15 4.80
CA VAL A 37 -3.29 17.74 4.94
C VAL A 37 -3.28 17.36 6.41
N ILE A 38 -4.42 16.91 6.94
CA ILE A 38 -4.53 16.44 8.33
C ILE A 38 -4.34 14.93 8.37
N GLY A 39 -3.28 14.48 9.03
CA GLY A 39 -2.88 13.08 9.17
C GLY A 39 -1.78 12.68 8.20
N SER A 40 -0.75 12.02 8.73
CA SER A 40 0.44 11.54 7.99
C SER A 40 0.42 10.02 7.78
N GLY A 41 -0.77 9.43 7.67
CA GLY A 41 -0.92 8.06 7.19
C GLY A 41 -0.58 7.93 5.70
N VAL A 42 -0.53 6.69 5.18
CA VAL A 42 -0.23 6.42 3.76
C VAL A 42 -1.12 7.24 2.81
N GLY A 43 -2.40 7.41 3.12
CA GLY A 43 -3.31 8.25 2.33
C GLY A 43 -2.99 9.74 2.38
N GLY A 44 -2.69 10.28 3.56
CA GLY A 44 -2.36 11.69 3.74
C GLY A 44 -1.01 12.05 3.13
N LEU A 45 0.02 11.24 3.38
CA LEU A 45 1.33 11.39 2.74
C LEU A 45 1.25 11.22 1.23
N GLY A 46 0.42 10.28 0.75
CA GLY A 46 0.20 10.09 -0.68
C GLY A 46 -0.44 11.30 -1.36
N ALA A 47 -1.48 11.86 -0.75
CA ALA A 47 -2.10 13.09 -1.24
C ALA A 47 -1.11 14.26 -1.21
N ALA A 48 -0.41 14.45 -0.10
CA ALA A 48 0.58 15.51 0.06
C ALA A 48 1.69 15.42 -1.00
N ALA A 49 2.22 14.21 -1.25
CA ALA A 49 3.26 13.99 -2.24
C ALA A 49 2.79 14.29 -3.68
N LEU A 50 1.54 13.95 -4.01
CA LEU A 50 0.96 14.29 -5.32
C LEU A 50 0.83 15.80 -5.52
N PHE A 51 0.29 16.51 -4.53
CA PHE A 51 0.17 17.97 -4.59
C PHE A 51 1.54 18.67 -4.61
N ALA A 52 2.48 18.20 -3.80
CA ALA A 52 3.85 18.70 -3.80
C ALA A 52 4.52 18.53 -5.17
N ARG A 53 4.35 17.35 -5.80
CA ARG A 53 4.85 17.08 -7.15
C ARG A 53 4.25 18.05 -8.18
N ASP A 54 2.99 18.41 -8.00
CA ASP A 54 2.27 19.34 -8.89
C ASP A 54 2.59 20.82 -8.58
N GLY A 55 3.47 21.09 -7.61
CA GLY A 55 4.07 22.42 -7.35
C GLY A 55 3.42 23.23 -6.23
N TYR A 56 2.43 22.69 -5.54
CA TYR A 56 1.76 23.35 -4.41
C TYR A 56 2.64 23.35 -3.15
N ASP A 57 2.52 24.39 -2.33
CA ASP A 57 3.04 24.39 -0.96
C ASP A 57 2.10 23.59 -0.05
N VAL A 58 2.61 22.49 0.52
CA VAL A 58 1.81 21.52 1.27
C VAL A 58 2.32 21.42 2.69
N THR A 59 1.41 21.62 3.65
CA THR A 59 1.63 21.38 5.06
C THR A 59 0.88 20.13 5.51
N VAL A 60 1.60 19.11 5.96
CA VAL A 60 1.00 17.94 6.63
C VAL A 60 1.00 18.16 8.13
N LEU A 61 -0.13 17.93 8.81
CA LEU A 61 -0.26 18.01 10.27
C LEU A 61 -0.54 16.63 10.84
N GLU A 62 0.35 16.14 11.70
CA GLU A 62 0.19 14.85 12.39
C GLU A 62 0.05 15.06 13.89
N SER A 63 -0.89 14.34 14.52
CA SER A 63 -1.08 14.33 15.98
C SER A 63 -0.13 13.39 16.71
N HIS A 64 0.34 12.34 16.03
CA HIS A 64 1.23 11.31 16.55
C HIS A 64 2.71 11.73 16.46
N VAL A 65 3.53 11.09 17.29
CA VAL A 65 4.99 11.34 17.36
C VAL A 65 5.78 10.86 16.14
N HIS A 66 5.16 10.05 15.29
CA HIS A 66 5.80 9.46 14.11
C HIS A 66 4.83 9.47 12.93
N PRO A 67 5.32 9.74 11.71
CA PRO A 67 4.52 9.59 10.51
C PRO A 67 4.28 8.12 10.16
N GLY A 68 3.32 7.88 9.26
CA GLY A 68 2.98 6.55 8.74
C GLY A 68 1.58 6.07 9.16
N GLY A 69 0.95 6.71 10.15
CA GLY A 69 -0.39 6.31 10.62
C GLY A 69 -0.39 4.84 11.06
N ALA A 70 -1.30 4.01 10.55
CA ALA A 70 -1.30 2.57 10.86
C ALA A 70 -0.07 1.81 10.33
N ALA A 71 0.61 2.35 9.32
CA ALA A 71 1.76 1.74 8.64
C ALA A 71 3.11 2.16 9.20
N HIS A 72 3.17 2.72 10.43
CA HIS A 72 4.44 3.02 11.07
C HIS A 72 5.07 1.76 11.67
N ALA A 73 6.36 1.86 12.01
CA ALA A 73 7.07 0.85 12.77
C ALA A 73 7.60 1.45 14.07
N PHE A 74 7.76 0.62 15.09
CA PHE A 74 8.36 1.01 16.37
C PHE A 74 9.46 0.02 16.76
N SER A 75 10.46 0.52 17.50
CA SER A 75 11.59 -0.30 17.96
C SER A 75 11.42 -0.71 19.42
N ARG A 76 11.76 -1.96 19.76
CA ARG A 76 11.87 -2.43 21.14
C ARG A 76 13.07 -3.34 21.28
N GLY A 77 14.10 -2.84 21.97
CA GLY A 77 15.39 -3.51 22.05
C GLY A 77 16.08 -3.53 20.69
N GLN A 78 16.47 -4.72 20.23
CA GLN A 78 17.16 -4.93 18.94
C GLN A 78 16.19 -5.15 17.77
N TYR A 79 14.88 -5.12 18.03
CA TYR A 79 13.84 -5.52 17.07
C TYR A 79 12.98 -4.33 16.65
N VAL A 80 12.60 -4.32 15.38
CA VAL A 80 11.64 -3.39 14.76
C VAL A 80 10.35 -4.15 14.50
N PHE A 81 9.23 -3.55 14.89
CA PHE A 81 7.89 -4.12 14.77
C PHE A 81 6.99 -3.20 13.96
N ASP A 82 6.23 -3.77 13.04
CA ASP A 82 5.16 -3.04 12.34
C ASP A 82 4.00 -2.79 13.31
N SER A 83 3.43 -1.58 13.29
CA SER A 83 2.26 -1.25 14.12
C SER A 83 0.94 -1.74 13.52
N GLY A 84 0.91 -2.05 12.23
CA GLY A 84 -0.31 -2.38 11.51
C GLY A 84 -0.05 -3.31 10.31
N PRO A 85 -0.25 -2.86 9.07
CA PRO A 85 -0.07 -3.71 7.91
C PRO A 85 1.40 -4.10 7.73
N SER A 86 1.68 -5.39 7.83
CA SER A 86 2.99 -5.98 7.49
C SER A 86 3.01 -6.61 6.09
N LEU A 87 1.86 -6.64 5.40
CA LEU A 87 1.69 -7.28 4.10
C LEU A 87 1.03 -6.36 3.08
N TYR A 88 1.69 -6.16 1.95
CA TYR A 88 1.19 -5.39 0.81
C TYR A 88 1.09 -6.28 -0.42
N THR A 89 -0.13 -6.51 -0.90
CA THR A 89 -0.38 -7.37 -2.07
C THR A 89 -0.21 -6.61 -3.38
N GLY A 90 0.28 -7.26 -4.43
CA GLY A 90 0.38 -6.65 -5.76
C GLY A 90 1.54 -5.67 -5.97
N MET A 91 2.43 -5.46 -4.99
CA MET A 91 3.59 -4.53 -5.14
C MET A 91 4.70 -5.08 -6.05
N SER A 92 4.74 -6.39 -6.26
CA SER A 92 5.82 -7.08 -6.99
C SER A 92 5.60 -7.24 -8.49
N LEU A 93 4.43 -6.89 -9.01
CA LEU A 93 4.08 -6.98 -10.43
C LEU A 93 4.09 -5.59 -11.06
N ARG A 94 4.52 -5.50 -12.32
CA ARG A 94 4.40 -4.28 -13.14
C ARG A 94 3.76 -4.65 -14.50
N PRO A 95 2.70 -3.94 -14.94
CA PRO A 95 1.96 -2.92 -14.19
C PRO A 95 1.27 -3.54 -12.95
N SER A 96 1.29 -2.83 -11.83
CA SER A 96 0.60 -3.27 -10.62
C SER A 96 -0.90 -3.01 -10.73
N SER A 97 -1.73 -3.72 -9.97
CA SER A 97 -3.12 -3.30 -9.72
C SER A 97 -3.29 -2.64 -8.36
N ASN A 98 -2.21 -2.45 -7.59
CA ASN A 98 -2.24 -1.84 -6.28
C ASN A 98 -2.16 -0.31 -6.43
N PRO A 99 -3.14 0.46 -5.91
CA PRO A 99 -3.11 1.91 -5.96
C PRO A 99 -1.88 2.55 -5.31
N LEU A 100 -1.33 1.92 -4.25
CA LEU A 100 -0.09 2.39 -3.61
C LEU A 100 1.11 2.26 -4.56
N ALA A 101 1.18 1.19 -5.36
CA ALA A 101 2.24 1.07 -6.36
C ALA A 101 2.13 2.17 -7.41
N HIS A 102 0.91 2.47 -7.89
CA HIS A 102 0.69 3.56 -8.85
C HIS A 102 1.05 4.93 -8.26
N LEU A 103 0.71 5.15 -6.99
CA LEU A 103 1.09 6.35 -6.27
C LEU A 103 2.62 6.51 -6.26
N LEU A 104 3.35 5.49 -5.78
CA LEU A 104 4.81 5.47 -5.72
C LEU A 104 5.45 5.69 -7.10
N ASP A 105 4.98 4.96 -8.12
CA ASP A 105 5.45 5.12 -9.50
C ASP A 105 5.19 6.55 -10.02
N SER A 106 4.09 7.20 -9.60
CA SER A 106 3.73 8.57 -10.01
C SER A 106 4.54 9.67 -9.34
N ILE A 107 5.08 9.42 -8.14
CA ILE A 107 5.98 10.33 -7.42
C ILE A 107 7.46 9.96 -7.63
N GLY A 108 7.73 8.89 -8.39
CA GLY A 108 9.09 8.44 -8.70
C GLY A 108 9.80 7.75 -7.55
N GLU A 109 9.07 7.25 -6.56
CA GLU A 109 9.62 6.56 -5.41
C GLU A 109 9.69 5.05 -5.67
N ASP A 110 10.87 4.47 -5.50
CA ASP A 110 11.09 3.02 -5.60
C ASP A 110 11.48 2.47 -4.22
N VAL A 111 10.55 1.74 -3.62
CA VAL A 111 10.72 1.16 -2.28
C VAL A 111 11.16 -0.30 -2.42
N GLU A 112 12.12 -0.73 -1.61
CA GLU A 112 12.51 -2.13 -1.57
C GLU A 112 11.35 -2.98 -1.00
N TRP A 113 10.90 -3.96 -1.79
CA TRP A 113 9.85 -4.90 -1.37
C TRP A 113 10.43 -6.30 -1.18
N ILE A 114 10.38 -6.80 0.05
CA ILE A 114 10.71 -8.18 0.34
C ILE A 114 9.54 -9.08 -0.08
N ARG A 115 9.82 -9.99 -1.02
CA ARG A 115 8.85 -10.98 -1.49
C ARG A 115 8.86 -12.19 -0.56
N TYR A 116 7.68 -12.57 -0.11
CA TYR A 116 7.46 -13.86 0.55
C TYR A 116 6.59 -14.72 -0.36
N SER A 117 6.95 -15.99 -0.48
CA SER A 117 6.23 -16.98 -1.28
C SER A 117 5.17 -17.70 -0.47
N ASP A 118 5.36 -17.82 0.84
CA ASP A 118 4.56 -18.69 1.69
C ASP A 118 4.35 -18.10 3.09
N TRP A 119 3.24 -18.46 3.72
CA TRP A 119 3.03 -18.28 5.16
C TRP A 119 2.68 -19.61 5.83
N GLY A 120 3.13 -19.76 7.07
CA GLY A 120 2.72 -20.87 7.93
C GLY A 120 1.42 -20.52 8.63
N VAL A 121 0.45 -21.44 8.61
CA VAL A 121 -0.77 -21.36 9.40
C VAL A 121 -0.68 -22.45 10.47
N ASN A 122 -0.79 -22.04 11.72
CA ASN A 122 -0.84 -22.95 12.86
C ASN A 122 -2.22 -22.82 13.51
N ILE A 123 -2.94 -23.94 13.56
CA ILE A 123 -4.24 -24.08 14.25
C ILE A 123 -4.14 -25.26 15.23
N PRO A 124 -5.02 -25.36 16.24
CA PRO A 124 -4.99 -26.46 17.21
C PRO A 124 -4.99 -27.85 16.56
N GLU A 125 -5.62 -27.99 15.40
CA GLU A 125 -5.76 -29.23 14.64
C GLU A 125 -4.53 -29.56 13.78
N GLY A 126 -3.59 -28.63 13.61
CA GLY A 126 -2.35 -28.87 12.86
C GLY A 126 -1.70 -27.61 12.27
N SER A 127 -0.58 -27.84 11.59
CA SER A 127 0.21 -26.81 10.91
C SER A 127 0.24 -27.08 9.41
N PHE A 128 0.00 -26.04 8.61
CA PHE A 128 0.13 -26.13 7.16
C PHE A 128 0.83 -24.90 6.60
N ARG A 129 1.63 -25.10 5.55
CA ARG A 129 2.24 -24.02 4.77
C ARG A 129 1.33 -23.71 3.58
N LYS A 130 1.13 -22.43 3.31
CA LYS A 130 0.31 -21.96 2.19
C LYS A 130 1.11 -20.95 1.38
N SER A 131 1.17 -21.17 0.07
CA SER A 131 1.74 -20.23 -0.87
C SER A 131 0.80 -19.05 -1.11
N VAL A 132 1.40 -17.91 -1.41
CA VAL A 132 0.69 -16.68 -1.72
C VAL A 132 0.16 -16.77 -3.15
N GLY A 133 -1.16 -16.87 -3.29
CA GLY A 133 -1.82 -16.86 -4.60
C GLY A 133 -3.10 -17.69 -4.63
N ALA A 134 -3.93 -17.45 -5.65
CA ALA A 134 -5.20 -18.15 -5.81
C ALA A 134 -5.05 -19.60 -6.30
N VAL A 135 -4.01 -19.87 -7.10
CA VAL A 135 -3.76 -21.19 -7.69
C VAL A 135 -3.45 -22.22 -6.59
N ASP A 136 -2.77 -21.80 -5.54
CA ASP A 136 -2.32 -22.70 -4.49
C ASP A 136 -3.45 -23.18 -3.56
N ILE A 137 -4.50 -22.37 -3.38
CA ILE A 137 -5.63 -22.74 -2.51
C ILE A 137 -6.39 -23.92 -3.09
N GLN A 138 -6.67 -23.91 -4.40
CA GLN A 138 -7.33 -25.04 -5.02
C GLN A 138 -6.46 -26.29 -4.94
N HIS A 139 -5.18 -26.19 -5.28
CA HIS A 139 -4.25 -27.33 -5.21
C HIS A 139 -4.13 -27.90 -3.79
N MET A 140 -4.05 -27.04 -2.78
CA MET A 140 -4.01 -27.43 -1.37
C MET A 140 -5.29 -28.16 -0.96
N LEU A 141 -6.47 -27.61 -1.25
CA LEU A 141 -7.74 -28.26 -0.95
C LEU A 141 -7.82 -29.62 -1.64
N GLU A 142 -7.33 -29.66 -2.88
CA GLU A 142 -7.29 -30.86 -3.69
C GLU A 142 -6.32 -31.93 -3.17
N THR A 143 -5.19 -31.57 -2.60
CA THR A 143 -4.17 -32.53 -2.14
C THR A 143 -4.40 -32.96 -0.69
N GLN A 144 -4.86 -32.05 0.16
CA GLN A 144 -4.91 -32.26 1.61
C GLN A 144 -6.29 -32.71 2.12
N THR A 145 -7.37 -32.41 1.40
CA THR A 145 -8.72 -32.56 1.97
C THR A 145 -9.66 -33.46 1.16
N LYS A 146 -9.29 -33.87 -0.07
CA LYS A 146 -10.12 -34.72 -0.97
C LYS A 146 -10.60 -36.05 -0.35
N SER A 147 -9.86 -36.59 0.61
CA SER A 147 -10.20 -37.84 1.29
C SER A 147 -11.36 -37.71 2.28
N THR A 148 -11.72 -36.49 2.67
CA THR A 148 -12.79 -36.19 3.64
C THR A 148 -14.01 -35.62 2.95
N GLU A 149 -15.20 -35.87 3.49
CA GLU A 149 -16.45 -35.33 2.96
C GLU A 149 -16.49 -33.80 3.10
N GLN A 150 -16.02 -33.29 4.24
CA GLN A 150 -15.87 -31.85 4.49
C GLN A 150 -14.92 -31.19 3.49
N GLY A 151 -13.81 -31.84 3.15
CA GLY A 151 -12.87 -31.33 2.16
C GLY A 151 -13.42 -31.28 0.74
N LYS A 152 -14.21 -32.29 0.33
CA LYS A 152 -14.94 -32.25 -0.95
C LYS A 152 -15.92 -31.09 -1.02
N GLN A 153 -16.65 -30.83 0.08
CA GLN A 153 -17.56 -29.68 0.17
C GLN A 153 -16.80 -28.35 0.11
N ALA A 154 -15.68 -28.22 0.82
CA ALA A 154 -14.83 -27.03 0.78
C ALA A 154 -14.29 -26.76 -0.64
N LEU A 155 -13.88 -27.80 -1.36
CA LEU A 155 -13.42 -27.68 -2.75
C LEU A 155 -14.54 -27.22 -3.69
N ASP A 156 -15.76 -27.73 -3.55
CA ASP A 156 -16.91 -27.30 -4.34
C ASP A 156 -17.26 -25.82 -4.05
N GLN A 157 -17.29 -25.44 -2.77
CA GLN A 157 -17.50 -24.04 -2.36
C GLN A 157 -16.42 -23.11 -2.94
N TRP A 158 -15.15 -23.51 -2.88
CA TRP A 158 -14.04 -22.75 -3.48
C TRP A 158 -14.22 -22.55 -4.98
N LYS A 159 -14.57 -23.61 -5.73
CA LYS A 159 -14.81 -23.53 -7.18
C LYS A 159 -15.96 -22.58 -7.52
N ARG A 160 -17.06 -22.63 -6.75
CA ARG A 160 -18.21 -21.73 -6.93
C ARG A 160 -17.84 -20.27 -6.65
N LEU A 161 -17.08 -20.02 -5.58
CA LEU A 161 -16.58 -18.69 -5.23
C LEU A 161 -15.67 -18.15 -6.34
N TRP A 162 -14.69 -18.95 -6.79
CA TRP A 162 -13.75 -18.56 -7.82
C TRP A 162 -14.45 -18.18 -9.12
N LYS A 163 -15.45 -18.97 -9.55
CA LYS A 163 -16.26 -18.66 -10.74
C LYS A 163 -16.96 -17.30 -10.66
N ARG A 164 -17.33 -16.84 -9.46
CA ARG A 164 -17.94 -15.51 -9.24
C ARG A 164 -16.89 -14.40 -9.18
N ILE A 165 -15.78 -14.66 -8.51
CA ILE A 165 -14.73 -13.64 -8.27
C ILE A 165 -13.89 -13.41 -9.54
N GLU A 166 -13.74 -14.39 -10.43
CA GLU A 166 -12.86 -14.29 -11.59
C GLU A 166 -13.24 -13.11 -12.51
N SER A 167 -14.52 -12.97 -12.86
CA SER A 167 -14.98 -11.88 -13.73
C SER A 167 -14.82 -10.52 -13.05
N LEU A 168 -15.17 -10.42 -11.77
CA LEU A 168 -14.98 -9.20 -10.97
C LEU A 168 -13.51 -8.82 -10.85
N SER A 169 -12.61 -9.81 -10.68
CA SER A 169 -11.16 -9.59 -10.59
C SER A 169 -10.56 -9.20 -11.93
N LYS A 170 -11.08 -9.72 -13.05
CA LYS A 170 -10.69 -9.26 -14.40
C LYS A 170 -11.14 -7.83 -14.63
N ALA A 171 -12.39 -7.50 -14.31
CA ALA A 171 -12.92 -6.14 -14.44
C ALA A 171 -12.16 -5.15 -13.57
N SER A 172 -11.95 -5.46 -12.28
CA SER A 172 -11.21 -4.61 -11.35
C SER A 172 -9.77 -4.34 -11.80
N ARG A 173 -9.06 -5.35 -12.34
CA ARG A 173 -7.70 -5.16 -12.89
C ARG A 173 -7.69 -4.36 -14.20
N ALA A 174 -8.77 -4.40 -14.96
CA ALA A 174 -8.90 -3.69 -16.23
C ALA A 174 -9.26 -2.21 -16.06
N VAL A 175 -9.68 -1.78 -14.87
CA VAL A 175 -9.89 -0.37 -14.55
C VAL A 175 -8.58 0.16 -13.95
N PRO A 176 -7.70 0.81 -14.74
CA PRO A 176 -6.50 1.42 -14.18
C PRO A 176 -6.93 2.50 -13.19
N THR A 177 -6.15 2.71 -12.13
CA THR A 177 -6.40 3.81 -11.17
C THR A 177 -6.37 5.17 -11.89
N ALA A 178 -5.68 5.25 -13.03
CA ALA A 178 -5.72 6.39 -13.94
C ALA A 178 -7.09 6.66 -14.59
N ALA A 179 -8.00 5.67 -14.67
CA ALA A 179 -9.38 5.87 -15.13
C ALA A 179 -10.23 6.70 -14.15
N VAL A 180 -9.73 6.94 -12.93
CA VAL A 180 -10.33 7.83 -11.94
C VAL A 180 -9.78 9.27 -12.07
N ARG A 181 -8.71 9.47 -12.85
CA ARG A 181 -8.16 10.79 -13.17
C ARG A 181 -8.81 11.35 -14.42
N THR A 182 -9.22 12.61 -14.37
CA THR A 182 -9.83 13.32 -15.51
C THR A 182 -8.84 14.24 -16.24
N ASP A 183 -7.55 14.20 -15.88
CA ASP A 183 -6.52 15.10 -16.43
C ASP A 183 -5.59 14.42 -17.45
N LEU A 184 -4.92 15.23 -18.30
CA LEU A 184 -4.07 14.76 -19.40
C LEU A 184 -2.85 13.94 -18.93
N LEU A 185 -2.40 14.05 -17.68
CA LEU A 185 -1.30 13.26 -17.14
C LEU A 185 -1.72 11.82 -16.80
N ALA A 186 -3.02 11.49 -16.89
CA ALA A 186 -3.50 10.11 -16.83
C ALA A 186 -2.83 9.23 -17.91
N ALA A 187 -2.64 9.75 -19.13
CA ALA A 187 -1.99 9.03 -20.22
C ALA A 187 -0.54 8.66 -19.91
N VAL A 188 0.21 9.55 -19.25
CA VAL A 188 1.61 9.34 -18.81
C VAL A 188 1.70 8.30 -17.70
N THR A 189 0.65 8.22 -16.86
CA THR A 189 0.57 7.23 -15.77
C THR A 189 0.21 5.84 -16.29
N VAL A 190 -0.61 5.73 -17.35
CA VAL A 190 -0.98 4.46 -17.99
C VAL A 190 0.15 3.89 -18.86
N SER A 191 1.05 4.74 -19.37
CA SER A 191 2.14 4.32 -20.26
C SER A 191 3.41 3.88 -19.53
N ARG A 192 3.41 3.81 -18.19
CA ARG A 192 4.50 3.31 -17.35
C ARG A 192 4.07 2.00 -16.69
#